data_AF-F0SYM8-F1
#
_entry.id   AF-F0SYM8-F1
#
_cell.length_a   1.000
_cell.length_b   1.000
_cell.length_c   1.000
_cell.angle_alpha   90.00
_cell.angle_beta   90.00
_cell.angle_gamma   90.00
#
_symmetry.space_group_name_H-M   'P 1'
#
loop_
_entity.id
_entity.type
_entity.pdbx_description
1 polymer ?
#
loop_
_entity_poly.entity_id
_entity_poly.type
_entity_poly.pdbx_seq_one_letter_code
_entity_poly.pdbx_strand_id
1 'polypeptide(L)'
;MRKILITLALMTAMAVQPMMAYAQTTSDSTAATGTTTTDSEQTTVTDENGEEVDPGTLPDSPFYWLTDFIEKLQVALALDPVKKAEYEKGQALKKLAAAHQMCEKGNNELAEKCLNQYYGKLEKAKQFLSSVEDPDSEERQKLIQAMENTNAENIETLGALLEKLPPQASARVALNIVRTMEKSVDQLTAEQQENIEKQVENAAKRIEKQQLKEETKKAMNEFRESLNVKKNELNAEEQKAEKQKVSVQNKDKDKNKDKNKAAEKKKMKDKKIRKDQNTTVINKNDHKEKGIPETKNYPNSWL
;
A
#
# COMPACT_ATOMS: atom_id res chain seq x y z
N MET A 1 -46.44 3.66 -9.14
CA MET A 1 -46.79 2.22 -9.06
C MET A 1 -46.17 1.64 -7.80
N ARG A 2 -46.84 0.63 -7.26
CA ARG A 2 -46.83 0.11 -5.87
C ARG A 2 -45.44 -0.10 -5.23
N LYS A 3 -45.21 0.53 -4.07
CA LYS A 3 -44.13 0.18 -3.13
C LYS A 3 -44.67 -0.87 -2.16
N ILE A 4 -44.01 -2.03 -2.09
CA ILE A 4 -44.33 -3.13 -1.18
C ILE A 4 -43.55 -2.90 0.11
N LEU A 5 -44.27 -2.66 1.21
CA LEU A 5 -43.79 -2.65 2.58
C LEU A 5 -43.77 -4.10 3.07
N ILE A 6 -42.59 -4.63 3.40
CA ILE A 6 -42.44 -5.90 4.13
C ILE A 6 -42.00 -5.55 5.55
N THR A 7 -42.96 -5.53 6.45
CA THR A 7 -42.77 -5.47 7.90
C THR A 7 -42.43 -6.89 8.36
N LEU A 8 -41.15 -7.19 8.59
CA LEU A 8 -40.72 -8.44 9.21
C LEU A 8 -40.48 -8.20 10.70
N ALA A 9 -41.41 -8.74 11.49
CA ALA A 9 -41.36 -8.75 12.93
C ALA A 9 -40.67 -10.02 13.45
N LEU A 10 -39.99 -9.87 14.59
CA LEU A 10 -39.93 -10.83 15.70
C LEU A 10 -39.19 -12.17 15.47
N MET A 11 -38.06 -12.36 16.16
CA MET A 11 -37.95 -13.30 17.28
C MET A 11 -36.51 -13.36 17.79
N THR A 12 -36.29 -12.73 18.94
CA THR A 12 -35.15 -12.91 19.82
C THR A 12 -35.27 -14.27 20.51
N ALA A 13 -34.49 -15.26 20.06
CA ALA A 13 -34.27 -16.50 20.79
C ALA A 13 -33.02 -16.33 21.68
N MET A 14 -33.23 -16.25 23.00
CA MET A 14 -32.16 -16.38 23.98
C MET A 14 -31.69 -17.84 23.99
N ALA A 15 -30.47 -18.09 23.49
CA ALA A 15 -29.79 -19.36 23.66
C ALA A 15 -29.12 -19.39 25.04
N VAL A 16 -29.63 -20.25 25.92
CA VAL A 16 -29.03 -20.64 27.20
C VAL A 16 -27.67 -21.30 26.91
N GLN A 17 -26.58 -20.70 27.38
CA GLN A 17 -25.26 -21.34 27.32
C GLN A 17 -25.07 -22.30 28.50
N PRO A 18 -24.58 -23.54 28.27
CA PRO A 18 -24.16 -24.43 29.34
C PRO A 18 -22.84 -23.94 29.95
N MET A 19 -22.84 -23.69 31.25
CA MET A 19 -21.62 -23.51 32.04
C MET A 19 -20.84 -24.84 32.05
N MET A 20 -19.77 -24.91 31.25
CA MET A 20 -18.76 -25.96 31.41
C MET A 20 -17.91 -25.63 32.63
N ALA A 21 -18.08 -26.39 33.69
CA ALA A 21 -17.19 -26.40 34.84
C ALA A 21 -15.84 -27.00 34.41
N TYR A 22 -14.81 -26.17 34.31
CA TYR A 22 -13.43 -26.64 34.16
C TYR A 22 -12.90 -27.06 35.53
N ALA A 23 -12.54 -28.34 35.66
CA ALA A 23 -11.82 -28.86 36.81
C ALA A 23 -10.43 -28.20 36.86
N GLN A 24 -10.16 -27.49 37.96
CA GLN A 24 -8.92 -26.81 38.23
C GLN A 24 -7.92 -27.83 38.82
N THR A 25 -7.18 -28.52 37.97
CA THR A 25 -6.02 -29.32 38.39
C THR A 25 -4.87 -28.38 38.75
N THR A 26 -4.63 -28.22 40.05
CA THR A 26 -3.43 -27.59 40.61
C THR A 26 -2.25 -28.54 40.42
N SER A 27 -1.44 -28.29 39.39
CA SER A 27 -0.10 -28.87 39.30
C SER A 27 0.90 -27.88 39.90
N ASP A 28 1.40 -28.22 41.09
CA ASP A 28 2.64 -27.69 41.63
C ASP A 28 3.78 -27.97 40.65
N SER A 29 4.46 -26.92 40.17
CA SER A 29 5.75 -27.03 39.50
C SER A 29 6.73 -26.06 40.16
N THR A 30 7.61 -26.66 40.95
CA THR A 30 8.72 -26.04 41.67
C THR A 30 9.84 -25.59 40.72
N ALA A 31 10.36 -24.40 41.02
CA ALA A 31 11.72 -23.88 40.86
C ALA A 31 12.33 -23.56 39.48
N ALA A 32 12.73 -22.27 39.43
CA ALA A 32 13.98 -21.74 38.91
C ALA A 32 14.18 -21.71 37.39
N THR A 33 14.11 -20.51 36.82
CA THR A 33 15.17 -19.97 35.94
C THR A 33 15.05 -18.44 35.98
N GLY A 34 16.08 -17.78 36.52
CA GLY A 34 16.25 -16.34 36.40
C GLY A 34 16.45 -16.00 34.93
N THR A 35 15.49 -15.29 34.34
CA THR A 35 15.62 -14.69 33.03
C THR A 35 16.11 -13.27 33.24
N THR A 36 17.38 -13.04 32.91
CA THR A 36 17.94 -11.72 32.73
C THR A 36 17.14 -11.04 31.63
N THR A 37 16.30 -10.07 31.99
CA THR A 37 15.67 -9.13 31.07
C THR A 37 16.79 -8.30 30.43
N THR A 38 17.36 -8.83 29.36
CA THR A 38 18.06 -8.00 28.39
C THR A 38 16.98 -7.34 27.56
N ASP A 39 16.90 -6.03 27.71
CA ASP A 39 16.12 -5.07 26.95
C ASP A 39 16.51 -5.19 25.46
N SER A 40 16.04 -6.25 24.80
CA SER A 40 16.04 -6.38 23.34
C SER A 40 14.73 -5.80 22.88
N GLU A 41 14.80 -4.65 22.22
CA GLU A 41 13.70 -4.06 21.46
C GLU A 41 13.05 -5.16 20.62
N GLN A 42 11.88 -5.62 21.06
CA GLN A 42 11.17 -6.73 20.43
C GLN A 42 10.50 -6.18 19.18
N THR A 43 11.04 -6.50 18.02
CA THR A 43 10.50 -6.10 16.72
C THR A 43 9.24 -6.92 16.44
N THR A 44 8.08 -6.35 16.72
CA THR A 44 6.79 -6.95 16.37
C THR A 44 6.49 -6.71 14.88
N VAL A 45 5.70 -7.60 14.28
CA VAL A 45 5.24 -7.45 12.89
C VAL A 45 4.03 -6.54 12.89
N THR A 46 4.11 -5.42 12.17
CA THR A 46 3.01 -4.47 12.04
C THR A 46 2.36 -4.54 10.67
N ASP A 47 1.08 -4.19 10.62
CA ASP A 47 0.35 -3.90 9.39
C ASP A 47 0.53 -2.44 8.94
N GLU A 48 -0.09 -2.06 7.82
CA GLU A 48 -0.05 -0.70 7.27
C GLU A 48 -0.63 0.41 8.17
N ASN A 49 -1.34 0.05 9.23
CA ASN A 49 -1.87 1.00 10.22
C ASN A 49 -0.97 1.04 11.48
N GLY A 50 0.12 0.27 11.51
CA GLY A 50 0.96 0.10 12.68
C GLY A 50 0.36 -0.84 13.74
N GLU A 51 -0.68 -1.61 13.41
CA GLU A 51 -1.27 -2.58 14.33
C GLU A 51 -0.46 -3.88 14.34
N GLU A 52 -0.24 -4.45 15.53
CA GLU A 52 0.47 -5.71 15.68
C GLU A 52 -0.33 -6.87 15.08
N VAL A 53 0.31 -7.64 14.21
CA VAL A 53 -0.31 -8.77 13.53
C VAL A 53 -0.15 -10.05 14.36
N ASP A 54 -1.27 -10.61 14.79
CA ASP A 54 -1.29 -11.92 15.47
C ASP A 54 -0.82 -13.04 14.51
N PRO A 55 0.22 -13.82 14.86
CA PRO A 55 0.66 -14.97 14.07
C PRO A 55 -0.41 -16.05 13.88
N GLY A 56 -1.46 -16.05 14.71
CA GLY A 56 -2.55 -17.00 14.63
C GLY A 56 -2.12 -18.44 14.95
N THR A 57 -2.56 -19.40 14.14
CA THR A 57 -2.18 -20.81 14.35
C THR A 57 -0.77 -21.06 13.84
N LEU A 58 0.13 -21.38 14.77
CA LEU A 58 1.51 -21.72 14.45
C LEU A 58 1.64 -23.07 13.71
N PRO A 59 2.68 -23.25 12.89
CA PRO A 59 2.97 -24.49 12.17
C PRO A 59 3.26 -25.70 13.07
N ASP A 60 3.46 -25.51 14.38
CA ASP A 60 3.63 -26.59 15.36
C ASP A 60 2.28 -27.19 15.83
N SER A 61 1.16 -26.52 15.56
CA SER A 61 -0.16 -26.94 15.99
C SER A 61 -0.76 -28.02 15.06
N PRO A 62 -1.40 -29.07 15.62
CA PRO A 62 -2.06 -30.11 14.83
C PRO A 62 -3.26 -29.58 14.03
N PHE A 63 -3.76 -28.38 14.34
CA PHE A 63 -4.85 -27.73 13.61
C PHE A 63 -4.36 -26.81 12.48
N TYR A 64 -3.04 -26.70 12.25
CA TYR A 64 -2.47 -25.84 11.22
C TYR A 64 -3.02 -26.11 9.81
N TRP A 65 -3.23 -27.39 9.48
CA TRP A 65 -3.77 -27.80 8.17
C TRP A 65 -5.21 -27.29 7.96
N LEU A 66 -5.99 -27.14 9.04
CA LEU A 66 -7.36 -26.63 8.97
C LEU A 66 -7.35 -25.12 8.73
N THR A 67 -6.45 -24.38 9.39
CA THR A 67 -6.27 -22.95 9.17
C THR A 67 -5.88 -22.67 7.72
N ASP A 68 -4.88 -23.37 7.18
CA ASP A 68 -4.48 -23.26 5.77
C ASP A 68 -5.62 -23.61 4.79
N PHE A 69 -6.53 -24.52 5.17
CA PHE A 69 -7.69 -24.87 4.36
C PHE A 69 -8.76 -23.77 4.37
N ILE A 70 -9.08 -23.22 5.54
CA ILE A 70 -10.03 -22.10 5.67
C ILE A 70 -9.50 -20.87 4.93
N GLU A 71 -8.21 -20.57 5.04
CA GLU A 71 -7.56 -19.48 4.32
C GLU A 71 -7.68 -19.63 2.79
N LYS A 72 -7.47 -20.84 2.26
CA LYS A 72 -7.67 -21.14 0.84
C LYS A 72 -9.13 -21.01 0.42
N LEU A 73 -10.07 -21.44 1.27
CA LEU A 73 -11.50 -21.27 1.01
C LEU A 73 -11.90 -19.79 0.97
N GLN A 74 -11.37 -18.96 1.85
CA GLN A 74 -11.62 -17.51 1.85
C GLN A 74 -11.14 -16.87 0.55
N VAL A 75 -9.92 -17.19 0.10
CA VAL A 75 -9.37 -16.70 -1.18
C VAL A 75 -10.17 -17.22 -2.38
N ALA A 76 -10.64 -18.47 -2.33
CA ALA A 76 -11.46 -19.05 -3.39
C ALA A 76 -12.88 -18.46 -3.46
N LEU A 77 -13.45 -18.08 -2.32
CA LEU A 77 -14.79 -17.49 -2.23
C LEU A 77 -14.80 -16.00 -2.57
N ALA A 78 -13.68 -15.31 -2.40
CA ALA A 78 -13.52 -13.95 -2.90
C ALA A 78 -13.62 -13.97 -4.44
N LEU A 79 -14.56 -13.23 -5.02
CA LEU A 79 -14.70 -13.13 -6.48
C LEU A 79 -13.81 -12.03 -7.06
N ASP A 80 -13.55 -11.00 -6.26
CA ASP A 80 -12.82 -9.81 -6.65
C ASP A 80 -11.29 -10.03 -6.54
N PRO A 81 -10.50 -9.81 -7.62
CA PRO A 81 -9.04 -9.92 -7.58
C PRO A 81 -8.39 -8.98 -6.56
N VAL A 82 -8.94 -7.78 -6.33
CA VAL A 82 -8.39 -6.84 -5.34
C VAL A 82 -8.53 -7.41 -3.93
N LYS A 83 -9.72 -7.92 -3.59
CA LYS A 83 -9.93 -8.59 -2.30
C LYS A 83 -9.10 -9.85 -2.13
N LYS A 84 -8.88 -10.63 -3.20
CA LYS A 84 -7.96 -11.78 -3.14
C LYS A 84 -6.54 -11.36 -2.78
N ALA A 85 -6.05 -10.28 -3.40
CA ALA A 85 -4.74 -9.74 -3.08
C ALA A 85 -4.67 -9.25 -1.63
N GLU A 86 -5.72 -8.60 -1.12
CA GLU A 86 -5.81 -8.17 0.28
C GLU A 86 -5.78 -9.35 1.26
N TYR A 87 -6.52 -10.42 0.98
CA TYR A 87 -6.49 -11.64 1.80
C TYR A 87 -5.11 -12.31 1.78
N GLU A 88 -4.47 -12.44 0.61
CA GLU A 88 -3.14 -13.01 0.51
C GLU A 88 -2.08 -12.13 1.20
N LYS A 89 -2.22 -10.79 1.15
CA LYS A 89 -1.40 -9.84 1.93
C LYS A 89 -1.52 -10.13 3.43
N GLY A 90 -2.75 -10.16 3.96
CA GLY A 90 -2.98 -10.42 5.39
C GLY A 90 -2.44 -11.80 5.82
N GLN A 91 -2.61 -12.82 4.99
CA GLN A 91 -2.03 -14.15 5.24
C GLN A 91 -0.51 -14.12 5.21
N ALA A 92 0.11 -13.35 4.32
CA ALA A 92 1.55 -13.16 4.31
C ALA A 92 2.04 -12.61 5.67
N LEU A 93 1.45 -11.52 6.16
CA LEU A 93 1.84 -10.91 7.44
C LEU A 93 1.74 -11.89 8.62
N LYS A 94 0.67 -12.70 8.66
CA LYS A 94 0.55 -13.78 9.65
C LYS A 94 1.70 -14.78 9.57
N LYS A 95 2.11 -15.18 8.37
CA LYS A 95 3.27 -16.08 8.20
C LYS A 95 4.59 -15.41 8.60
N LEU A 96 4.73 -14.09 8.40
CA LEU A 96 5.89 -13.34 8.87
C LEU A 96 5.94 -13.30 10.40
N ALA A 97 4.82 -12.98 11.06
CA ALA A 97 4.70 -13.01 12.52
C ALA A 97 4.98 -14.41 13.08
N ALA A 98 4.45 -15.45 12.43
CA ALA A 98 4.72 -16.84 12.80
C ALA A 98 6.20 -17.20 12.62
N ALA A 99 6.87 -16.69 11.58
CA ALA A 99 8.31 -16.86 11.40
C ALA A 99 9.11 -16.21 12.53
N HIS A 100 8.74 -14.98 12.92
CA HIS A 100 9.33 -14.28 14.05
C HIS A 100 9.26 -15.12 15.33
N GLN A 101 8.06 -15.59 15.67
CA GLN A 101 7.85 -16.41 16.85
C GLN A 101 8.58 -17.77 16.79
N MET A 102 8.65 -18.41 15.62
CA MET A 102 9.41 -19.65 15.44
C MET A 102 10.91 -19.45 15.64
N CYS A 103 11.42 -18.30 15.21
CA CYS A 103 12.81 -17.92 15.40
C CYS A 103 13.13 -17.65 16.87
N GLU A 104 12.24 -16.97 17.60
CA GLU A 104 12.35 -16.81 19.06
C GLU A 104 12.35 -18.14 19.81
N LYS A 105 11.56 -19.12 19.34
CA LYS A 105 11.56 -20.50 19.86
C LYS A 105 12.81 -21.31 19.48
N GLY A 106 13.73 -20.75 18.68
CA GLY A 106 14.91 -21.44 18.16
C GLY A 106 14.63 -22.48 17.07
N ASN A 107 13.40 -22.52 16.54
CA ASN A 107 13.00 -23.48 15.50
C ASN A 107 13.24 -22.88 14.10
N ASN A 108 14.52 -22.83 13.73
CA ASN A 108 14.99 -22.18 12.50
C ASN A 108 14.42 -22.81 11.21
N GLU A 109 14.18 -24.12 11.20
CA GLU A 109 13.60 -24.80 10.02
C GLU A 109 12.15 -24.39 9.79
N LEU A 110 11.34 -24.31 10.87
CA LEU A 110 9.97 -23.81 10.77
C LEU A 110 9.94 -22.31 10.44
N ALA A 111 10.87 -21.52 10.97
CA ALA A 111 11.00 -20.11 10.61
C ALA A 111 11.31 -19.91 9.12
N GLU A 112 12.28 -20.66 8.55
CA GLU A 112 12.59 -20.65 7.11
C GLU A 112 11.34 -21.05 6.28
N LYS A 113 10.61 -22.07 6.72
CA LYS A 113 9.37 -22.50 6.07
C LYS A 113 8.30 -21.41 6.08
N CYS A 114 8.07 -20.75 7.22
CA CYS A 114 7.12 -19.63 7.33
C CYS A 114 7.52 -18.46 6.44
N LEU A 115 8.81 -18.12 6.38
CA LEU A 115 9.33 -17.07 5.49
C LEU A 115 9.13 -17.41 4.01
N ASN A 116 9.39 -18.65 3.61
CA ASN A 116 9.11 -19.10 2.23
C ASN A 116 7.62 -19.00 1.89
N GLN A 117 6.74 -19.32 2.85
CA GLN A 117 5.31 -19.14 2.68
C GLN A 117 4.91 -17.67 2.58
N TYR A 118 5.49 -16.80 3.42
CA TYR A 118 5.33 -15.34 3.34
C TYR A 118 5.61 -14.80 1.93
N TYR A 119 6.78 -15.11 1.35
CA TYR A 119 7.11 -14.67 -0.02
C TYR A 119 6.17 -15.27 -1.06
N GLY A 120 5.82 -16.55 -0.92
CA GLY A 120 4.86 -17.20 -1.83
C GLY A 120 3.48 -16.55 -1.80
N LYS A 121 3.05 -16.04 -0.64
CA LYS A 121 1.78 -15.33 -0.46
C LYS A 121 1.83 -13.92 -1.05
N LEU A 122 2.92 -13.19 -0.81
CA LEU A 122 3.16 -11.89 -1.44
C LEU A 122 3.18 -11.97 -2.96
N GLU A 123 3.85 -12.97 -3.54
CA GLU A 123 3.92 -13.15 -4.99
C GLU A 123 2.52 -13.41 -5.57
N LYS A 124 1.68 -14.20 -4.89
CA LYS A 124 0.28 -14.42 -5.30
C LYS A 124 -0.56 -13.14 -5.19
N ALA A 125 -0.39 -12.36 -4.12
CA ALA A 125 -1.07 -11.07 -3.98
C ALA A 125 -0.72 -10.14 -5.17
N LYS A 126 0.56 -10.06 -5.53
CA LYS A 126 1.03 -9.33 -6.73
C LYS A 126 0.44 -9.90 -8.03
N GLN A 127 0.35 -11.22 -8.15
CA GLN A 127 -0.25 -11.86 -9.32
C GLN A 127 -1.74 -11.50 -9.46
N PHE A 128 -2.50 -11.49 -8.35
CA PHE A 128 -3.89 -11.04 -8.35
C PHE A 128 -4.02 -9.57 -8.73
N LEU A 129 -3.15 -8.69 -8.21
CA LEU A 129 -3.09 -7.28 -8.60
C LEU A 129 -2.76 -7.06 -10.08
N SER A 130 -1.96 -7.95 -10.68
CA SER A 130 -1.67 -7.92 -12.13
C SER A 130 -2.82 -8.44 -13.00
N SER A 131 -3.78 -9.16 -12.39
CA SER A 131 -4.96 -9.70 -13.07
C SER A 131 -6.16 -8.76 -13.03
N VAL A 132 -6.04 -7.60 -12.39
CA VAL A 132 -7.09 -6.57 -12.34
C VAL A 132 -7.20 -5.92 -13.72
N GLU A 133 -8.41 -5.89 -14.30
CA GLU A 133 -8.65 -5.35 -15.65
C GLU A 133 -8.32 -3.86 -15.77
N ASP A 134 -8.55 -3.09 -14.70
CA ASP A 134 -8.25 -1.66 -14.63
C ASP A 134 -6.94 -1.42 -13.84
N PRO A 135 -5.81 -1.15 -14.52
CA PRO A 135 -4.55 -0.87 -13.85
C PRO A 135 -4.58 0.47 -13.09
N ASP A 136 -5.47 1.39 -13.45
CA ASP A 136 -5.57 2.73 -12.88
C ASP A 136 -6.66 2.83 -11.79
N SER A 137 -7.27 1.70 -11.42
CA SER A 137 -8.23 1.67 -10.31
C SER A 137 -7.58 2.17 -9.00
N GLU A 138 -8.26 3.11 -8.34
CA GLU A 138 -7.83 3.68 -7.06
C GLU A 138 -7.62 2.60 -5.99
N GLU A 139 -8.47 1.57 -5.97
CA GLU A 139 -8.37 0.45 -5.02
C GLU A 139 -7.11 -0.39 -5.24
N ARG A 140 -6.74 -0.62 -6.51
CA ARG A 140 -5.51 -1.34 -6.88
C ARG A 140 -4.28 -0.54 -6.44
N GLN A 141 -4.25 0.76 -6.75
CA GLN A 141 -3.13 1.64 -6.37
C GLN A 141 -2.98 1.73 -4.85
N LYS A 142 -4.10 1.91 -4.14
CA LYS A 142 -4.11 1.92 -2.67
C LYS A 142 -3.57 0.61 -2.10
N LEU A 143 -3.96 -0.53 -2.66
CA LEU A 143 -3.48 -1.84 -2.19
C LEU A 143 -2.00 -2.06 -2.49
N ILE A 144 -1.50 -1.63 -3.65
CA ILE A 144 -0.07 -1.66 -3.98
C ILE A 144 0.72 -0.83 -2.97
N GLN A 145 0.30 0.42 -2.74
CA GLN A 145 0.95 1.31 -1.77
C GLN A 145 0.93 0.75 -0.35
N ALA A 146 -0.22 0.19 0.06
CA ALA A 146 -0.38 -0.54 1.31
C ALA A 146 0.61 -1.69 1.48
N MET A 147 0.74 -2.55 0.46
CA MET A 147 1.69 -3.65 0.45
C MET A 147 3.15 -3.18 0.51
N GLU A 148 3.46 -2.08 -0.18
CA GLU A 148 4.80 -1.49 -0.18
C GLU A 148 5.16 -0.89 1.18
N ASN A 149 4.25 -0.13 1.78
CA ASN A 149 4.43 0.43 3.13
C ASN A 149 4.62 -0.70 4.15
N THR A 150 3.74 -1.71 4.11
CA THR A 150 3.85 -2.86 5.02
C THR A 150 5.16 -3.60 4.82
N ASN A 151 5.60 -3.80 3.58
CA ASN A 151 6.91 -4.43 3.32
C ASN A 151 8.04 -3.56 3.86
N ALA A 152 8.00 -2.25 3.64
CA ALA A 152 9.03 -1.31 4.09
C ALA A 152 9.15 -1.27 5.62
N GLU A 153 8.03 -1.32 6.35
CA GLU A 153 8.02 -1.41 7.81
C GLU A 153 8.58 -2.75 8.30
N ASN A 154 8.26 -3.83 7.61
CA ASN A 154 8.66 -5.18 7.99
C ASN A 154 10.07 -5.59 7.54
N ILE A 155 10.79 -4.75 6.77
CA ILE A 155 12.19 -5.02 6.40
C ILE A 155 13.09 -5.10 7.65
N GLU A 156 12.82 -4.27 8.66
CA GLU A 156 13.58 -4.31 9.91
C GLU A 156 13.40 -5.65 10.63
N THR A 157 12.14 -6.11 10.76
CA THR A 157 11.81 -7.42 11.35
C THR A 157 12.40 -8.57 10.54
N LEU A 158 12.40 -8.48 9.20
CA LEU A 158 13.08 -9.43 8.33
C LEU A 158 14.60 -9.43 8.54
N GLY A 159 15.21 -8.25 8.73
CA GLY A 159 16.63 -8.12 9.06
C GLY A 159 16.97 -8.79 10.39
N ALA A 160 16.17 -8.55 11.43
CA ALA A 160 16.32 -9.18 12.73
C ALA A 160 16.18 -10.72 12.65
N LEU A 161 15.24 -11.20 11.83
CA LEU A 161 15.07 -12.64 11.55
C LEU A 161 16.29 -13.25 10.85
N LEU A 162 16.84 -12.56 9.85
CA LEU A 162 18.03 -13.01 9.13
C LEU A 162 19.24 -13.16 10.03
N GLU A 163 19.40 -12.28 11.02
CA GLU A 163 20.52 -12.34 11.96
C GLU A 163 20.45 -13.55 12.91
N LYS A 164 19.24 -14.01 13.24
CA LYS A 164 19.00 -15.15 14.14
C LYS A 164 19.00 -16.49 13.41
N LEU A 165 18.76 -16.49 12.09
CA LEU A 165 18.76 -17.71 11.29
C LEU A 165 20.19 -18.24 11.04
N PRO A 166 20.36 -19.57 10.87
CA PRO A 166 21.65 -20.13 10.51
C PRO A 166 22.10 -19.59 9.13
N PRO A 167 23.41 -19.42 8.88
CA PRO A 167 23.94 -18.76 7.67
C PRO A 167 23.42 -19.34 6.35
N GLN A 168 23.12 -20.64 6.31
CA GLN A 168 22.56 -21.28 5.11
C GLN A 168 21.10 -20.88 4.86
N ALA A 169 20.27 -20.76 5.90
CA ALA A 169 18.88 -20.36 5.79
C ALA A 169 18.76 -18.85 5.52
N SER A 170 19.56 -18.04 6.22
CA SER A 170 19.58 -16.58 6.03
C SER A 170 19.97 -16.22 4.60
N ALA A 171 20.95 -16.90 3.99
CA ALA A 171 21.32 -16.73 2.58
C ALA A 171 20.13 -16.91 1.62
N ARG A 172 19.32 -17.96 1.83
CA ARG A 172 18.16 -18.28 0.97
C ARG A 172 17.04 -17.27 1.15
N VAL A 173 16.75 -16.90 2.40
CA VAL A 173 15.74 -15.89 2.72
C VAL A 173 16.17 -14.54 2.14
N ALA A 174 17.43 -14.13 2.31
CA ALA A 174 17.97 -12.90 1.75
C ALA A 174 17.84 -12.86 0.22
N LEU A 175 18.12 -13.97 -0.47
CA LEU A 175 17.94 -14.06 -1.93
C LEU A 175 16.47 -13.88 -2.33
N ASN A 176 15.54 -14.46 -1.57
CA ASN A 176 14.10 -14.29 -1.82
C ASN A 176 13.63 -12.85 -1.55
N ILE A 177 14.16 -12.20 -0.50
CA ILE A 177 13.92 -10.77 -0.22
C ILE A 177 14.36 -9.94 -1.41
N VAL A 178 15.62 -10.09 -1.83
CA VAL A 178 16.18 -9.36 -2.96
C VAL A 178 15.32 -9.55 -4.20
N ARG A 179 15.01 -10.80 -4.57
CA ARG A 179 14.19 -11.11 -5.75
C ARG A 179 12.78 -10.51 -5.69
N THR A 180 12.16 -10.51 -4.51
CA THR A 180 10.81 -9.94 -4.34
C THR A 180 10.82 -8.41 -4.35
N MET A 181 11.89 -7.80 -3.84
CA MET A 181 12.13 -6.35 -3.92
C MET A 181 12.44 -5.90 -5.34
N GLU A 182 13.30 -6.62 -6.06
CA GLU A 182 13.64 -6.40 -7.48
C GLU A 182 12.37 -6.24 -8.32
N LYS A 183 11.44 -7.19 -8.20
CA LYS A 183 10.16 -7.14 -8.88
C LYS A 183 9.26 -5.98 -8.44
N SER A 184 9.37 -5.56 -7.18
CA SER A 184 8.60 -4.42 -6.65
C SER A 184 9.16 -3.09 -7.13
N VAL A 185 10.48 -2.96 -7.25
CA VAL A 185 11.14 -1.71 -7.67
C VAL A 185 10.73 -1.28 -9.07
N ASP A 186 10.37 -2.23 -9.93
CA ASP A 186 9.79 -1.91 -11.24
C ASP A 186 8.49 -1.11 -11.17
N GLN A 187 7.81 -1.11 -10.01
CA GLN A 187 6.51 -0.49 -9.78
C GLN A 187 6.57 0.69 -8.82
N LEU A 188 7.72 0.96 -8.20
CA LEU A 188 7.88 1.98 -7.16
C LEU A 188 8.16 3.38 -7.70
N THR A 189 7.75 4.38 -6.94
CA THR A 189 8.19 5.77 -7.15
C THR A 189 9.65 5.95 -6.72
N ALA A 190 10.32 6.98 -7.27
CA ALA A 190 11.73 7.26 -6.98
C ALA A 190 12.01 7.49 -5.48
N GLU A 191 11.06 8.07 -4.74
CA GLU A 191 11.19 8.31 -3.29
C GLU A 191 11.17 7.01 -2.48
N GLN A 192 10.26 6.10 -2.79
CA GLN A 192 10.17 4.80 -2.12
C GLN A 192 11.41 3.94 -2.41
N GLN A 193 11.92 4.03 -3.63
CA GLN A 193 13.13 3.32 -4.04
C GLN A 193 14.36 3.73 -3.21
N GLU A 194 14.51 5.03 -2.89
CA GLU A 194 15.62 5.49 -2.04
C GLU A 194 15.53 4.96 -0.61
N ASN A 195 14.33 4.90 -0.04
CA ASN A 195 14.16 4.39 1.33
C ASN A 195 14.48 2.89 1.40
N ILE A 196 14.00 2.12 0.42
CA ILE A 196 14.32 0.68 0.31
C ILE A 196 15.81 0.47 0.10
N GLU A 197 16.47 1.28 -0.74
CA GLU A 197 17.92 1.17 -0.96
C GLU A 197 18.71 1.34 0.33
N LYS A 198 18.36 2.34 1.17
CA LYS A 198 19.01 2.55 2.47
C LYS A 198 18.81 1.37 3.41
N GLN A 199 17.61 0.82 3.46
CA GLN A 199 17.31 -0.32 4.33
C GLN A 199 18.01 -1.61 3.85
N VAL A 200 18.00 -1.86 2.54
CA VAL A 200 18.73 -2.97 1.91
C VAL A 200 20.23 -2.82 2.13
N GLU A 201 20.79 -1.62 2.00
CA GLU A 201 22.21 -1.36 2.26
C GLU A 201 22.57 -1.66 3.73
N ASN A 202 21.72 -1.26 4.66
CA ASN A 202 21.93 -1.56 6.08
C ASN A 202 21.83 -3.06 6.37
N ALA A 203 20.87 -3.76 5.77
CA ALA A 203 20.74 -5.21 5.85
C ALA A 203 21.95 -5.93 5.23
N ALA A 204 22.41 -5.48 4.06
CA ALA A 204 23.59 -6.01 3.37
C ALA A 204 24.86 -5.84 4.20
N LYS A 205 25.08 -4.66 4.82
CA LYS A 205 26.21 -4.42 5.73
C LYS A 205 26.19 -5.33 6.96
N ARG A 206 25.00 -5.67 7.47
CA ARG A 206 24.83 -6.62 8.60
C ARG A 206 25.15 -8.05 8.16
N ILE A 207 24.66 -8.44 6.99
CA ILE A 207 24.94 -9.74 6.34
C ILE A 207 26.43 -9.93 6.04
N GLU A 208 27.11 -8.90 5.53
CA GLU A 208 28.53 -8.97 5.18
C GLU A 208 29.39 -9.27 6.41
N LYS A 209 29.02 -8.72 7.59
CA LYS A 209 29.67 -9.01 8.87
C LYS A 209 29.51 -10.48 9.31
N GLN A 210 28.46 -11.17 8.87
CA GLN A 210 28.15 -12.55 9.29
C GLN A 210 28.84 -13.66 8.47
N GLN A 211 29.84 -13.33 7.64
CA GLN A 211 30.56 -14.31 6.80
C GLN A 211 29.63 -15.16 5.90
N LEU A 212 28.63 -14.52 5.29
CA LEU A 212 27.78 -15.18 4.30
C LEU A 212 28.56 -15.57 3.03
N LYS A 213 28.08 -16.61 2.34
CA LYS A 213 28.69 -17.14 1.11
C LYS A 213 28.85 -16.03 0.07
N GLU A 214 29.96 -16.04 -0.65
CA GLU A 214 30.28 -15.06 -1.71
C GLU A 214 29.16 -14.92 -2.75
N GLU A 215 28.39 -16.00 -3.00
CA GLU A 215 27.22 -15.98 -3.88
C GLU A 215 26.13 -14.98 -3.42
N THR A 216 25.84 -14.93 -2.11
CA THR A 216 24.84 -14.00 -1.56
C THR A 216 25.33 -12.55 -1.64
N LYS A 217 26.62 -12.33 -1.39
CA LYS A 217 27.23 -10.99 -1.56
C LYS A 217 27.16 -10.53 -3.00
N LYS A 218 27.47 -11.44 -3.95
CA LYS A 218 27.40 -11.16 -5.37
C LYS A 218 25.98 -10.79 -5.79
N ALA A 219 24.97 -11.57 -5.40
CA ALA A 219 23.57 -11.27 -5.69
C ALA A 219 23.12 -9.92 -5.09
N MET A 220 23.53 -9.59 -3.86
CA MET A 220 23.21 -8.29 -3.25
C MET A 220 23.90 -7.11 -3.95
N ASN A 221 25.15 -7.28 -4.38
CA ASN A 221 25.86 -6.25 -5.13
C ASN A 221 25.24 -6.04 -6.52
N GLU A 222 24.90 -7.12 -7.22
CA GLU A 222 24.18 -7.06 -8.50
C GLU A 222 22.83 -6.35 -8.34
N PHE A 223 22.08 -6.67 -7.27
CA PHE A 223 20.83 -5.98 -6.95
C PHE A 223 21.06 -4.48 -6.71
N ARG A 224 22.07 -4.11 -5.91
CA ARG A 224 22.42 -2.71 -5.64
C ARG A 224 22.78 -1.96 -6.92
N GLU A 225 23.56 -2.57 -7.80
CA GLU A 225 23.89 -1.99 -9.10
C GLU A 225 22.63 -1.79 -9.96
N SER A 226 21.70 -2.76 -9.95
CA SER A 226 20.43 -2.66 -10.68
C SER A 226 19.57 -1.49 -10.18
N LEU A 227 19.51 -1.24 -8.87
CA LEU A 227 18.80 -0.11 -8.28
C LEU A 227 19.40 1.22 -8.74
N ASN A 228 20.72 1.33 -8.74
CA ASN A 228 21.41 2.57 -9.08
C ASN A 228 21.28 2.91 -10.58
N VAL A 229 21.33 1.90 -11.46
CA VAL A 229 21.05 2.07 -12.90
C VAL A 229 19.61 2.57 -13.09
N LYS A 230 18.64 1.93 -12.44
CA LYS A 230 17.22 2.28 -12.57
C LYS A 230 16.88 3.67 -12.04
N LYS A 231 17.51 4.09 -10.93
CA LYS A 231 17.41 5.46 -10.40
C LYS A 231 17.89 6.50 -11.42
N ASN A 232 18.99 6.22 -12.11
CA ASN A 232 19.51 7.11 -13.15
C ASN A 232 18.57 7.18 -14.37
N GLU A 233 17.93 6.07 -14.74
CA GLU A 233 16.93 6.03 -15.81
C GLU A 233 15.68 6.86 -15.47
N LEU A 234 15.12 6.69 -14.27
CA LEU A 234 13.96 7.47 -13.79
C LEU A 234 14.24 8.97 -13.77
N ASN A 235 15.40 9.38 -13.23
CA ASN A 235 15.83 10.78 -13.22
C ASN A 235 15.98 11.34 -14.65
N ALA A 236 16.44 10.52 -15.60
CA ALA A 236 16.56 10.93 -17.00
C ALA A 236 15.20 11.09 -17.69
N GLU A 237 14.20 10.26 -17.33
CA GLU A 237 12.83 10.38 -17.82
C GLU A 237 12.10 11.60 -17.24
N GLU A 238 12.24 11.86 -15.94
CA GLU A 238 11.67 13.06 -15.31
C GLU A 238 12.22 14.34 -15.95
N GLN A 239 13.54 14.43 -16.18
CA GLN A 239 14.14 15.58 -16.86
C GLN A 239 13.65 15.73 -18.31
N LYS A 240 13.34 14.64 -19.00
CA LYS A 240 12.76 14.70 -20.36
C LYS A 240 11.30 15.18 -20.30
N ALA A 241 10.50 14.67 -19.36
CA ALA A 241 9.11 15.08 -19.15
C ALA A 241 9.00 16.56 -18.77
N GLU A 242 9.92 17.06 -17.94
CA GLU A 242 9.97 18.46 -17.53
C GLU A 242 10.35 19.38 -18.70
N LYS A 243 11.36 19.01 -19.50
CA LYS A 243 11.71 19.73 -20.74
C LYS A 243 10.54 19.76 -21.73
N GLN A 244 9.77 18.69 -21.82
CA GLN A 244 8.61 18.61 -22.70
C GLN A 244 7.47 19.53 -22.22
N LYS A 245 7.17 19.57 -20.91
CA LYS A 245 6.20 20.51 -20.31
C LYS A 245 6.58 21.97 -20.54
N VAL A 246 7.87 22.32 -20.40
CA VAL A 246 8.36 23.69 -20.66
C VAL A 246 8.18 24.09 -22.13
N SER A 247 8.34 23.14 -23.08
CA SER A 247 8.12 23.41 -24.51
C SER A 247 6.64 23.66 -24.87
N VAL A 248 5.70 23.00 -24.17
CA VAL A 248 4.26 23.16 -24.39
C VAL A 248 3.77 24.49 -23.80
N GLN A 249 4.21 24.87 -22.61
CA GLN A 249 3.83 26.17 -22.01
C GLN A 249 4.36 27.38 -22.79
N ASN A 250 5.51 27.26 -23.48
CA ASN A 250 6.00 28.34 -24.34
C ASN A 250 5.21 28.48 -25.65
N LYS A 251 4.60 27.41 -26.19
CA LYS A 251 3.75 27.50 -27.38
C LYS A 251 2.41 28.21 -27.13
N ASP A 252 1.87 28.14 -25.91
CA ASP A 252 0.63 28.84 -25.58
C ASP A 252 0.83 30.33 -25.28
N LYS A 253 2.04 30.73 -24.87
CA LYS A 253 2.38 32.17 -24.70
C LYS A 253 2.47 32.91 -26.04
N ASP A 254 2.94 32.27 -27.11
CA ASP A 254 2.98 32.90 -28.44
C ASP A 254 1.57 33.03 -29.06
N LYS A 255 0.69 32.04 -28.88
CA LYS A 255 -0.71 32.13 -29.36
C LYS A 255 -1.51 33.22 -28.66
N ASN A 256 -1.19 33.55 -27.41
CA ASN A 256 -1.89 34.63 -26.68
C ASN A 256 -1.43 36.03 -27.12
N LYS A 257 -0.19 36.16 -27.61
CA LYS A 257 0.37 37.44 -28.11
C LYS A 257 -0.30 37.88 -29.41
N ASP A 258 -0.66 36.94 -30.29
CA ASP A 258 -1.37 37.24 -31.54
C ASP A 258 -2.85 37.56 -31.33
N LYS A 259 -3.51 36.90 -30.36
CA LYS A 259 -4.89 37.23 -29.99
C LYS A 259 -5.02 38.63 -29.38
N ASN A 260 -4.06 39.06 -28.56
CA ASN A 260 -4.08 40.40 -27.99
C ASN A 260 -3.83 41.50 -29.04
N LYS A 261 -2.92 41.28 -30.00
CA LYS A 261 -2.71 42.21 -31.13
C LYS A 261 -3.94 42.33 -32.03
N ALA A 262 -4.69 41.24 -32.24
CA ALA A 262 -5.93 41.27 -33.00
C ALA A 262 -7.04 42.04 -32.27
N ALA A 263 -7.17 41.85 -30.95
CA ALA A 263 -8.14 42.58 -30.11
C ALA A 263 -7.85 44.09 -30.06
N GLU A 264 -6.58 44.49 -30.01
CA GLU A 264 -6.18 45.90 -29.99
C GLU A 264 -6.44 46.60 -31.34
N LYS A 265 -6.18 45.91 -32.47
CA LYS A 265 -6.57 46.41 -33.80
C LYS A 265 -8.09 46.57 -33.95
N LYS A 266 -8.89 45.68 -33.34
CA LYS A 266 -10.36 45.79 -33.37
C LYS A 266 -10.84 47.00 -32.55
N LYS A 267 -10.28 47.21 -31.35
CA LYS A 267 -10.57 48.40 -30.52
C LYS A 267 -10.21 49.73 -31.21
N MET A 268 -9.13 49.80 -32.00
CA MET A 268 -8.82 51.01 -32.78
C MET A 268 -9.81 51.27 -33.92
N LYS A 269 -10.31 50.23 -34.61
CA LYS A 269 -11.32 50.40 -35.68
C LYS A 269 -12.66 50.87 -35.11
N ASP A 270 -13.11 50.28 -34.00
CA ASP A 270 -14.39 50.65 -33.37
C ASP A 270 -14.34 52.07 -32.77
N LYS A 271 -13.18 52.52 -32.28
CA LYS A 271 -12.99 53.91 -31.81
C LYS A 271 -13.02 54.92 -32.96
N LYS A 272 -12.66 54.52 -34.19
CA LYS A 272 -12.80 55.37 -35.38
C LYS A 272 -14.27 55.49 -35.82
N ILE A 273 -15.03 54.39 -35.78
CA ILE A 273 -16.46 54.38 -36.13
C ILE A 273 -17.32 55.17 -35.12
N ARG A 274 -16.97 55.15 -33.82
CA ARG A 274 -17.67 55.97 -32.80
C ARG A 274 -17.47 57.48 -32.92
N LYS A 275 -16.40 57.95 -33.58
CA LYS A 275 -16.23 59.39 -33.84
C LYS A 275 -17.24 59.91 -34.87
N ASP A 276 -17.68 59.04 -35.79
CA ASP A 276 -18.61 59.41 -36.86
C ASP A 276 -20.08 59.27 -36.41
N GLN A 277 -20.36 58.51 -35.34
CA GLN A 277 -21.72 58.32 -34.81
C GLN A 277 -22.10 59.29 -33.68
N ASN A 278 -21.17 60.06 -33.12
CA ASN A 278 -21.46 60.99 -32.01
C ASN A 278 -22.09 62.34 -32.43
N THR A 279 -22.54 62.48 -33.68
CA THR A 279 -23.37 63.63 -34.13
C THR A 279 -24.83 63.28 -34.32
N THR A 280 -25.23 62.02 -34.14
CA THR A 280 -26.64 61.63 -34.26
C THR A 280 -26.97 60.67 -33.12
N VAL A 281 -27.76 61.15 -32.16
CA VAL A 281 -28.72 60.43 -31.30
C VAL A 281 -28.76 61.15 -29.95
N ILE A 282 -29.53 62.23 -29.93
CA ILE A 282 -30.27 62.66 -28.75
C ILE A 282 -31.57 61.85 -28.75
N ASN A 283 -31.97 61.41 -27.56
CA ASN A 283 -33.35 61.14 -27.13
C ASN A 283 -33.84 59.68 -27.09
N LYS A 284 -34.21 59.28 -25.85
CA LYS A 284 -35.22 58.31 -25.37
C LYS A 284 -34.62 57.42 -24.28
N ASN A 285 -34.64 57.85 -23.02
CA ASN A 285 -35.74 57.77 -22.03
C ASN A 285 -36.33 56.38 -21.81
N ASP A 286 -36.22 55.96 -20.54
CA ASP A 286 -37.25 55.34 -19.69
C ASP A 286 -37.92 54.03 -20.11
N HIS A 287 -37.53 52.94 -19.44
CA HIS A 287 -38.46 52.02 -18.75
C HIS A 287 -37.66 51.02 -17.88
N LYS A 288 -37.74 51.04 -16.55
CA LYS A 288 -38.80 50.57 -15.63
C LYS A 288 -38.77 49.06 -15.36
N GLU A 289 -38.41 48.74 -14.11
CA GLU A 289 -39.00 47.76 -13.20
C GLU A 289 -38.88 46.22 -13.39
N LYS A 290 -38.70 45.58 -12.22
CA LYS A 290 -39.15 44.25 -11.76
C LYS A 290 -38.34 43.05 -12.26
N GLY A 291 -37.96 42.08 -11.44
CA GLY A 291 -38.23 41.79 -10.04
C GLY A 291 -37.47 40.50 -9.65
N ILE A 292 -37.07 40.42 -8.38
CA ILE A 292 -36.43 39.24 -7.78
C ILE A 292 -37.54 38.38 -7.17
N PRO A 293 -37.53 37.06 -7.35
CA PRO A 293 -38.09 36.16 -6.34
C PRO A 293 -36.99 35.33 -5.66
N GLU A 294 -36.97 35.46 -4.33
CA GLU A 294 -36.24 34.65 -3.37
C GLU A 294 -36.54 33.16 -3.54
N THR A 295 -35.51 32.32 -3.62
CA THR A 295 -35.65 30.87 -3.46
C THR A 295 -35.42 30.49 -2.01
N LYS A 296 -36.45 29.85 -1.44
CA LYS A 296 -36.56 29.42 -0.05
C LYS A 296 -35.57 28.28 0.26
N ASN A 297 -34.81 28.49 1.32
CA ASN A 297 -33.95 27.54 2.00
C ASN A 297 -34.81 26.54 2.79
N TYR A 298 -34.61 25.23 2.59
CA TYR A 298 -35.23 24.18 3.41
C TYR A 298 -34.14 23.49 4.25
N PRO A 299 -34.34 23.34 5.56
CA PRO A 299 -33.40 22.64 6.44
C PRO A 299 -33.55 21.12 6.30
N ASN A 300 -32.50 20.45 5.84
CA ASN A 300 -32.36 19.00 5.98
C ASN A 300 -32.23 18.67 7.47
N SER A 301 -33.34 18.18 8.02
CA SER A 301 -33.39 17.45 9.27
C SER A 301 -33.58 15.96 8.94
N TRP A 302 -32.99 15.14 9.80
CA TRP A 302 -33.21 13.70 10.03
C TRP A 302 -32.22 12.69 9.45
N LEU A 303 -31.65 11.98 10.44
CA LEU A 303 -31.23 10.57 10.50
C LEU A 303 -29.82 10.23 10.01
#